data_AF-A0A820ADW0-F1
#
_entry.id   AF-A0A820ADW0-F1
#
_cell.length_a   1.000
_cell.length_b   1.000
_cell.length_c   1.000
_cell.angle_alpha   90.00
_cell.angle_beta   90.00
_cell.angle_gamma   90.00
#
_symmetry.space_group_name_H-M   'P 1'
#
loop_
_entity.id
_entity.type
_entity.pdbx_description
1 polymer ?
#
loop_
_entity_poly.entity_id
_entity_poly.type
_entity_poly.pdbx_seq_one_letter_code
_entity_poly.pdbx_strand_id
1 'polypeptide(L)'
;SDPDKAIEAAEKGFQYDSPWRKSDPAAHAQLICKRADLLLRVVDYLARLETLNSEKLLQESYCEILGAGVCLDYYVGWTDQIIGETFPSESIDVSVRTAHRAVFTHAGQVYFAASKIFVHSTLHVAFVSKSVELAKTRIVGDPFNSTTKHGP
;
A
#
# COMPACT_ATOMS: atom_id res chain seq x y z
N SER A 1 -0.33 5.33 -34.33
CA SER A 1 -0.35 6.54 -33.50
C SER A 1 0.26 6.22 -32.14
N ASP A 2 0.55 7.20 -31.28
CA ASP A 2 1.06 6.95 -29.91
C ASP A 2 0.18 5.96 -29.10
N PRO A 3 -1.17 6.05 -29.15
CA PRO A 3 -2.02 5.07 -28.47
C PRO A 3 -1.90 3.64 -29.00
N ASP A 4 -1.71 3.44 -30.31
CA ASP A 4 -1.53 2.08 -30.87
C ASP A 4 -0.25 1.42 -30.34
N LYS A 5 0.81 2.21 -30.16
CA LYS A 5 2.08 1.74 -29.57
C LYS A 5 1.92 1.39 -28.09
N ALA A 6 1.14 2.17 -27.35
CA ALA A 6 0.84 1.89 -25.95
C ALA A 6 0.02 0.59 -25.79
N ILE A 7 -0.96 0.36 -26.67
CA ILE A 7 -1.75 -0.87 -26.71
C ILE A 7 -0.86 -2.07 -27.02
N GLU A 8 -0.02 -1.99 -28.06
CA GLU A 8 0.90 -3.07 -28.43
C GLU A 8 1.89 -3.40 -27.29
N ALA A 9 2.40 -2.38 -26.59
CA ALA A 9 3.28 -2.57 -25.44
C ALA A 9 2.56 -3.26 -24.26
N ALA A 10 1.31 -2.86 -23.98
CA ALA A 10 0.50 -3.49 -22.94
C ALA A 10 0.20 -4.96 -23.29
N GLU A 11 -0.23 -5.24 -24.53
CA GLU A 11 -0.50 -6.60 -25.00
C GLU A 11 0.72 -7.52 -24.86
N LYS A 12 1.91 -7.04 -25.25
CA LYS A 12 3.18 -7.77 -25.03
C LYS A 12 3.44 -8.06 -23.55
N GLY A 13 3.11 -7.11 -22.66
CA GLY A 13 3.18 -7.30 -21.22
C GLY A 13 2.22 -8.35 -20.67
N PHE A 14 1.09 -8.62 -21.33
CA PHE A 14 0.09 -9.60 -20.88
C PHE A 14 0.25 -11.00 -21.50
N GLN A 15 1.16 -11.20 -22.44
CA GLN A 15 1.44 -12.53 -23.03
C GLN A 15 1.86 -13.55 -21.95
N TYR A 16 1.57 -14.83 -22.18
CA TYR A 16 1.81 -15.91 -21.20
C TYR A 16 3.27 -15.98 -20.72
N ASP A 17 4.22 -15.82 -21.63
CA ASP A 17 5.64 -15.89 -21.33
C ASP A 17 6.28 -14.53 -20.97
N SER A 18 5.48 -13.47 -20.80
CA SER A 18 6.01 -12.15 -20.57
C SER A 18 6.72 -12.04 -19.21
N PRO A 19 7.77 -11.19 -19.10
CA PRO A 19 8.41 -10.91 -17.82
C PRO A 19 7.45 -10.35 -16.76
N TRP A 20 6.37 -9.66 -17.17
CA TRP A 20 5.37 -9.08 -16.28
C TRP A 20 4.37 -10.10 -15.72
N ARG A 21 4.10 -11.19 -16.44
CA ARG A 21 3.28 -12.31 -15.92
C ARG A 21 4.08 -13.30 -15.09
N LYS A 22 5.37 -13.43 -15.39
CA LYS A 22 6.30 -14.32 -14.67
C LYS A 22 6.98 -13.65 -13.48
N SER A 23 6.82 -12.34 -13.32
CA SER A 23 7.41 -11.64 -12.20
C SER A 23 6.76 -12.05 -10.90
N ASP A 24 7.59 -12.09 -9.88
CA ASP A 24 7.19 -12.46 -8.53
C ASP A 24 6.13 -11.47 -7.99
N PRO A 25 4.92 -11.94 -7.62
CA PRO A 25 3.89 -11.12 -7.00
C PRO A 25 4.40 -10.34 -5.77
N ALA A 26 5.31 -10.92 -5.00
CA ALA A 26 5.96 -10.26 -3.86
C ALA A 26 6.82 -9.08 -4.31
N ALA A 27 7.62 -9.26 -5.36
CA ALA A 27 8.40 -8.17 -5.95
C ALA A 27 7.49 -7.04 -6.48
N HIS A 28 6.34 -7.37 -7.05
CA HIS A 28 5.33 -6.39 -7.45
C HIS A 28 4.73 -5.64 -6.26
N ALA A 29 4.34 -6.35 -5.20
CA ALA A 29 3.83 -5.75 -3.97
C ALA A 29 4.85 -4.78 -3.36
N GLN A 30 6.13 -5.19 -3.27
CA GLN A 30 7.23 -4.35 -2.76
C GLN A 30 7.43 -3.09 -3.60
N LEU A 31 7.35 -3.19 -4.93
CA LEU A 31 7.44 -2.03 -5.83
C LEU A 31 6.27 -1.07 -5.61
N ILE A 32 5.06 -1.57 -5.40
CA ILE A 32 3.88 -0.74 -5.11
C ILE A 32 4.03 -0.06 -3.74
N CYS A 33 4.44 -0.78 -2.69
CA CYS A 33 4.75 -0.18 -1.38
C CYS A 33 5.81 0.91 -1.48
N LYS A 34 6.90 0.66 -2.23
CA LYS A 34 7.96 1.65 -2.43
C LYS A 34 7.44 2.90 -3.15
N ARG A 35 6.53 2.74 -4.11
CA ARG A 35 5.87 3.88 -4.78
C ARG A 35 4.97 4.66 -3.83
N ALA A 36 4.16 3.99 -3.02
CA ALA A 36 3.34 4.63 -1.99
C ALA A 36 4.22 5.43 -1.01
N ASP A 37 5.31 4.84 -0.53
CA ASP A 37 6.26 5.50 0.37
C ASP A 37 6.91 6.73 -0.28
N LEU A 38 7.28 6.65 -1.57
CA LEU A 38 7.84 7.80 -2.29
C LEU A 38 6.83 8.92 -2.46
N LEU A 39 5.58 8.61 -2.81
CA LEU A 39 4.49 9.60 -2.90
C LEU A 39 4.30 10.33 -1.58
N LEU A 40 4.25 9.59 -0.46
CA LEU A 40 4.04 10.16 0.86
C LEU A 40 5.24 10.99 1.35
N ARG A 41 6.48 10.64 0.96
CA ARG A 41 7.69 11.42 1.32
C ARG A 41 7.70 12.81 0.73
N VAL A 42 7.07 13.02 -0.43
CA VAL A 42 7.05 14.31 -1.13
C VAL A 42 5.63 14.88 -1.26
N VAL A 43 4.71 14.44 -0.39
CA VAL A 43 3.28 14.83 -0.45
C VAL A 43 3.09 16.35 -0.48
N ASP A 44 3.86 17.11 0.30
CA ASP A 44 3.80 18.58 0.32
C ASP A 44 4.15 19.21 -1.04
N TYR A 45 5.16 18.66 -1.70
CA TYR A 45 5.59 19.13 -3.02
C TYR A 45 4.55 18.76 -4.09
N LEU A 46 4.06 17.52 -4.08
CA LEU A 46 3.08 17.05 -5.04
C LEU A 46 1.73 17.75 -4.87
N ALA A 47 1.27 17.99 -3.65
CA ALA A 47 0.02 18.72 -3.41
C ALA A 47 0.08 20.15 -3.95
N ARG A 48 1.22 20.84 -3.77
CA ARG A 48 1.43 22.18 -4.33
C ARG A 48 1.49 22.16 -5.85
N LEU A 49 2.15 21.16 -6.43
CA LEU A 49 2.21 21.01 -7.89
C LEU A 49 0.83 20.73 -8.49
N GLU A 50 0.04 19.85 -7.86
CA GLU A 50 -1.32 19.53 -8.27
C GLU A 50 -2.26 20.74 -8.15
N THR A 51 -2.11 21.53 -7.09
CA THR A 51 -2.83 22.81 -6.94
C THR A 51 -2.51 23.77 -8.10
N LEU A 52 -1.24 23.87 -8.50
CA LEU A 52 -0.83 24.73 -9.62
C LEU A 52 -1.35 24.22 -10.97
N ASN A 53 -1.42 22.89 -11.14
CA ASN A 53 -1.89 22.28 -12.38
C ASN A 53 -3.42 22.36 -12.53
N SER A 54 -4.15 22.19 -11.43
CA SER A 54 -5.59 21.94 -11.45
C SER A 54 -6.44 23.08 -10.85
N GLU A 55 -5.79 24.16 -10.38
CA GLU A 55 -6.42 25.32 -9.70
C GLU A 55 -7.26 24.96 -8.46
N LYS A 56 -7.12 23.74 -7.94
CA LYS A 56 -7.83 23.24 -6.75
C LYS A 56 -7.24 23.81 -5.47
N LEU A 57 -8.01 23.77 -4.38
CA LEU A 57 -7.48 24.16 -3.08
C LEU A 57 -6.34 23.23 -2.65
N LEU A 58 -5.34 23.77 -1.95
CA LEU A 58 -4.19 23.00 -1.47
C LEU A 58 -4.62 21.79 -0.63
N GLN A 59 -5.64 21.98 0.22
CA GLN A 59 -6.19 20.92 1.05
C GLN A 59 -6.81 19.79 0.22
N GLU A 60 -7.50 20.09 -0.89
CA GLU A 60 -8.06 19.07 -1.78
C GLU A 60 -6.94 18.27 -2.48
N SER A 61 -5.89 18.97 -2.90
CA SER A 61 -4.71 18.34 -3.49
C SER A 61 -4.01 17.39 -2.51
N TYR A 62 -3.91 17.76 -1.23
CA TYR A 62 -3.40 16.85 -0.19
C TYR A 62 -4.24 15.58 -0.06
N CYS A 63 -5.57 15.72 -0.01
CA CYS A 63 -6.48 14.59 0.08
C CYS A 63 -6.32 13.64 -1.13
N GLU A 64 -6.12 14.17 -2.33
CA GLU A 64 -5.93 13.36 -3.56
C GLU A 64 -4.61 12.60 -3.54
N ILE A 65 -3.48 13.24 -3.21
CA ILE A 65 -2.17 12.58 -3.19
C ILE A 65 -2.09 11.55 -2.06
N LEU A 66 -2.63 11.87 -0.88
CA LEU A 66 -2.75 10.92 0.22
C LEU A 66 -3.64 9.74 -0.21
N GLY A 67 -4.82 10.03 -0.77
CA GLY A 67 -5.74 9.01 -1.28
C GLY A 67 -5.08 8.08 -2.31
N ALA A 68 -4.28 8.61 -3.23
CA ALA A 68 -3.51 7.81 -4.19
C ALA A 68 -2.51 6.88 -3.51
N GLY A 69 -1.77 7.37 -2.50
CA GLY A 69 -0.88 6.54 -1.69
C GLY A 69 -1.61 5.39 -1.01
N VAL A 70 -2.82 5.64 -0.50
CA VAL A 70 -3.58 4.58 0.17
C VAL A 70 -4.24 3.60 -0.79
N CYS A 71 -4.68 4.05 -1.97
CA CYS A 71 -5.13 3.14 -3.03
C CYS A 71 -4.04 2.13 -3.42
N LEU A 72 -2.78 2.57 -3.47
CA LEU A 72 -1.64 1.67 -3.73
C LEU A 72 -1.45 0.66 -2.60
N ASP A 73 -1.50 1.10 -1.34
CA ASP A 73 -1.42 0.20 -0.17
C ASP A 73 -2.59 -0.81 -0.14
N TYR A 74 -3.79 -0.40 -0.57
CA TYR A 74 -4.94 -1.29 -0.72
C TYR A 74 -4.68 -2.38 -1.76
N TYR A 75 -4.20 -2.03 -2.95
CA TYR A 75 -3.90 -3.03 -3.98
C TYR A 75 -2.81 -4.01 -3.56
N VAL A 76 -1.84 -3.59 -2.73
CA VAL A 76 -0.88 -4.51 -2.11
C VAL A 76 -1.59 -5.52 -1.20
N GLY A 77 -2.54 -5.06 -0.38
CA GLY A 77 -3.38 -5.95 0.42
C GLY A 77 -4.11 -7.01 -0.42
N TRP A 78 -4.58 -6.64 -1.62
CA TRP A 78 -5.20 -7.60 -2.54
C TRP A 78 -4.20 -8.55 -3.21
N THR A 79 -2.95 -8.15 -3.45
CA THR A 79 -1.92 -9.09 -3.94
C THR A 79 -1.61 -10.20 -2.92
N ASP A 80 -1.73 -9.93 -1.62
CA ASP A 80 -1.59 -10.93 -0.57
C ASP A 80 -2.86 -11.81 -0.44
N GLN A 81 -4.05 -11.22 -0.64
CA GLN A 81 -5.34 -11.92 -0.45
C GLN A 81 -5.82 -12.74 -1.65
N ILE A 82 -5.63 -12.28 -2.88
CA ILE A 82 -6.14 -12.95 -4.10
C ILE A 82 -5.40 -14.25 -4.38
N ILE A 83 -4.14 -14.36 -3.96
CA ILE A 83 -3.31 -15.52 -4.29
C ILE A 83 -3.57 -16.68 -3.33
N GLY A 84 -4.23 -16.48 -2.17
CA GLY A 84 -4.57 -17.54 -1.21
C GLY A 84 -3.39 -18.27 -0.59
N GLU A 85 -2.18 -18.02 -1.10
CA GLU A 85 -0.90 -18.46 -0.57
C GLU A 85 -0.27 -17.29 0.17
N THR A 86 -0.29 -17.36 1.50
CA THR A 86 0.63 -16.55 2.30
C THR A 86 2.04 -17.05 1.94
N PHE A 87 2.78 -16.27 1.15
CA PHE A 87 4.08 -16.70 0.61
C PHE A 87 4.99 -17.27 1.71
N PRO A 88 5.52 -18.49 1.57
CA PRO A 88 6.52 -19.03 2.50
C PRO A 88 7.88 -18.30 2.40
N SER A 89 8.10 -17.47 1.38
CA SER A 89 9.40 -16.86 1.05
C SER A 89 9.56 -15.39 1.44
N GLU A 90 8.47 -14.67 1.76
CA GLU A 90 8.60 -13.35 2.38
C GLU A 90 8.71 -13.51 3.90
N SER A 91 9.63 -12.77 4.52
CA SER A 91 9.75 -12.75 5.97
C SER A 91 8.40 -12.37 6.58
N ILE A 92 7.97 -13.13 7.60
CA ILE A 92 6.75 -12.87 8.36
C ILE A 92 6.66 -11.42 8.88
N ASP A 93 7.79 -10.74 9.06
CA ASP A 93 7.85 -9.34 9.46
C ASP A 93 7.34 -8.38 8.38
N VAL A 94 7.55 -8.72 7.11
CA VAL A 94 7.01 -7.96 5.97
C VAL A 94 5.50 -8.09 5.93
N SER A 95 4.98 -9.31 6.00
CA SER A 95 3.52 -9.57 5.97
C SER A 95 2.81 -8.89 7.14
N VAL A 96 3.36 -8.98 8.36
CA VAL A 96 2.81 -8.31 9.54
C VAL A 96 2.79 -6.79 9.38
N ARG A 97 3.86 -6.21 8.82
CA ARG A 97 3.95 -4.76 8.60
C ARG A 97 2.96 -4.28 7.53
N THR A 98 2.81 -5.02 6.44
CA THR A 98 1.86 -4.73 5.37
C THR A 98 0.42 -4.80 5.89
N ALA A 99 0.08 -5.86 6.61
CA ALA A 99 -1.19 -6.02 7.32
C ALA A 99 -1.50 -4.82 8.24
N HIS A 100 -0.53 -4.41 9.06
CA HIS A 100 -0.66 -3.27 9.96
C HIS A 100 -0.80 -1.92 9.27
N ARG A 101 -0.30 -1.77 8.04
CA ARG A 101 -0.59 -0.57 7.23
C ARG A 101 -2.01 -0.64 6.73
N ALA A 102 -2.38 -1.73 6.05
CA ALA A 102 -3.70 -1.89 5.44
C ALA A 102 -4.87 -1.70 6.45
N VAL A 103 -4.73 -2.18 7.69
CA VAL A 103 -5.76 -2.07 8.74
C VAL A 103 -5.81 -0.68 9.39
N PHE A 104 -4.65 -0.09 9.70
CA PHE A 104 -4.57 1.07 10.58
C PHE A 104 -4.18 2.38 9.87
N THR A 105 -4.04 2.37 8.55
CA THR A 105 -3.90 3.60 7.77
C THR A 105 -5.10 4.51 8.03
N HIS A 106 -4.85 5.80 8.29
CA HIS A 106 -5.87 6.78 8.71
C HIS A 106 -6.77 6.29 9.86
N ALA A 107 -6.17 5.62 10.84
CA ALA A 107 -6.89 5.01 11.97
C ALA A 107 -8.00 4.00 11.55
N GLY A 108 -7.90 3.43 10.34
CA GLY A 108 -8.92 2.55 9.78
C GLY A 108 -10.19 3.26 9.31
N GLN A 109 -10.23 4.61 9.31
CA GLN A 109 -11.39 5.42 8.89
C GLN A 109 -11.38 5.71 7.39
N VAL A 110 -11.06 4.71 6.59
CA VAL A 110 -11.00 4.81 5.13
C VAL A 110 -11.73 3.62 4.52
N TYR A 111 -12.49 3.86 3.45
CA TYR A 111 -13.43 2.88 2.89
C TYR A 111 -12.77 1.61 2.36
N PHE A 112 -11.45 1.62 2.17
CA PHE A 112 -10.64 0.50 1.71
C PHE A 112 -9.73 -0.09 2.82
N ALA A 113 -9.87 0.34 4.09
CA ALA A 113 -9.10 -0.26 5.18
C ALA A 113 -9.39 -1.76 5.25
N ALA A 114 -8.34 -2.57 5.40
CA ALA A 114 -8.51 -4.01 5.51
C ALA A 114 -9.26 -4.33 6.81
N SER A 115 -10.42 -4.98 6.68
CA SER A 115 -11.22 -5.42 7.83
C SER A 115 -10.95 -6.89 8.21
N LYS A 116 -10.37 -7.66 7.29
CA LYS A 116 -10.04 -9.09 7.47
C LYS A 116 -8.72 -9.41 6.78
N ILE A 117 -7.93 -10.28 7.41
CA ILE A 117 -6.67 -10.81 6.90
C ILE A 117 -6.69 -12.32 7.09
N PHE A 118 -6.39 -13.06 6.03
CA PHE A 118 -6.30 -14.52 6.06
C PHE A 118 -4.83 -14.93 6.15
N VAL A 119 -4.50 -15.78 7.12
CA VAL A 119 -3.12 -16.23 7.37
C VAL A 119 -3.13 -17.76 7.39
N HIS A 120 -2.17 -18.38 6.70
CA HIS A 120 -2.02 -19.83 6.71
C HIS A 120 -1.82 -20.36 8.14
N SER A 121 -2.44 -21.50 8.47
CA SER A 121 -2.52 -22.05 9.82
C SER A 121 -1.15 -22.29 10.47
N THR A 122 -0.14 -22.67 9.69
CA THR A 122 1.24 -22.89 10.17
C THR A 122 1.95 -21.60 10.60
N LEU A 123 1.52 -20.45 10.10
CA LEU A 123 2.12 -19.13 10.40
C LEU A 123 1.30 -18.32 11.40
N HIS A 124 0.05 -18.72 11.66
CA HIS A 124 -0.91 -17.97 12.47
C HIS A 124 -0.34 -17.54 13.84
N VAL A 125 0.28 -18.45 14.59
CA VAL A 125 0.82 -18.15 15.93
C VAL A 125 1.93 -17.10 15.86
N ALA A 126 2.87 -17.25 14.93
CA ALA A 126 3.99 -16.33 14.78
C ALA A 126 3.53 -14.96 14.24
N PHE A 127 2.54 -14.94 13.34
CA PHE A 127 1.96 -13.73 12.78
C PHE A 127 1.22 -12.92 13.84
N VAL A 128 0.39 -13.58 14.66
CA VAL A 128 -0.36 -12.93 15.75
C VAL A 128 0.62 -12.36 16.78
N SER A 129 1.63 -13.14 17.17
CA SER A 129 2.64 -12.68 18.15
C SER A 129 3.33 -11.39 17.67
N LYS A 130 3.84 -11.39 16.43
CA LYS A 130 4.52 -10.23 15.85
C LYS A 130 3.58 -9.05 15.61
N SER A 131 2.32 -9.31 15.22
CA SER A 131 1.30 -8.27 15.08
C SER A 131 1.03 -7.57 16.42
N VAL A 132 0.93 -8.33 17.51
CA VAL A 132 0.76 -7.77 18.86
C VAL A 132 1.97 -6.92 19.26
N GLU A 133 3.19 -7.39 19.01
CA GLU A 133 4.41 -6.62 19.26
C GLU A 133 4.43 -5.31 18.47
N LEU A 134 4.12 -5.37 17.18
CA LEU A 134 4.08 -4.19 16.32
C LEU A 134 2.98 -3.22 16.76
N ALA A 135 1.81 -3.71 17.15
CA ALA A 135 0.70 -2.89 17.67
C ALA A 135 1.14 -2.07 18.89
N LYS A 136 1.90 -2.66 19.81
CA LYS A 136 2.39 -1.98 21.04
C LYS A 136 3.33 -0.82 20.75
N THR A 137 4.01 -0.82 19.60
CA THR A 137 4.91 0.27 19.21
C THR A 137 4.18 1.49 18.65
N ARG A 138 2.87 1.39 18.42
CA ARG A 138 2.09 2.42 17.76
C ARG A 138 1.69 3.51 18.75
N ILE A 139 2.17 4.73 18.51
CA ILE A 139 1.86 5.91 19.32
C ILE A 139 0.51 6.48 18.89
N VAL A 140 -0.50 6.34 19.75
CA VAL A 140 -1.82 6.97 19.59
C VAL A 140 -1.79 8.33 20.27
N GLY A 141 -2.22 9.39 19.60
CA GLY A 141 -2.17 10.72 20.21
C GLY A 141 -2.56 11.87 19.29
N ASP A 142 -2.13 13.07 19.69
CA ASP A 142 -2.40 14.31 18.97
C ASP A 142 -1.90 14.22 17.51
N PRO A 143 -2.77 14.43 16.50
CA PRO A 143 -2.37 14.38 15.09
C PRO A 143 -1.36 15.48 14.69
N PHE A 144 -1.19 16.54 15.49
CA PHE A 144 -0.18 17.57 15.26
C PHE A 144 1.21 17.20 15.80
N ASN A 145 1.33 16.10 16.57
CA ASN A 145 2.61 15.60 17.04
C ASN A 145 3.24 14.67 15.98
N SER A 146 4.44 15.00 15.52
CA SER A 146 5.17 14.26 14.46
C SER A 146 5.54 12.81 14.84
N THR A 147 5.48 12.47 16.12
CA THR A 147 5.72 11.09 16.61
C THR A 147 4.45 10.24 16.63
N THR A 148 3.26 10.84 16.53
CA THR A 148 1.98 10.14 16.48
C THR A 148 1.89 9.28 15.21
N LYS A 149 1.47 8.02 15.39
CA LYS A 149 1.28 7.03 14.31
C LYS A 149 -0.18 6.62 14.13
N HIS A 150 -1.07 7.12 14.99
CA HIS A 150 -2.50 6.86 14.97
C HIS A 150 -3.23 8.03 15.64
N GLY A 151 -4.12 8.70 14.90
CA GLY A 151 -4.98 9.76 15.45
C GLY A 151 -6.11 9.19 16.32
N PRO A 152 -6.85 10.04 17.06
CA PRO A 152 -8.04 9.63 17.80
C PRO A 152 -9.19 9.15 16.88
#